data_AF-A0A9D6W6D1-F1
#
_entry.id   AF-A0A9D6W6D1-F1
#
_cell.length_a   1.000
_cell.length_b   1.000
_cell.length_c   1.000
_cell.angle_alpha   90.00
_cell.angle_beta   90.00
_cell.angle_gamma   90.00
#
_symmetry.space_group_name_H-M   'P 1'
#
loop_
_entity.id
_entity.type
_entity.pdbx_description
1 polymer ?
#
loop_
_entity_poly.entity_id
_entity_poly.type
_entity_poly.pdbx_seq_one_letter_code
_entity_poly.pdbx_strand_id
1 'polypeptide(L)' 'MRIGKALVVMLVLIFCAASANAAGFRLPEAGAKAMGMGFAFTAQADDPSAIYFNPAGIMQLEGTNVMVGAT' A
#
# COMPACT_ATOMS: atom_id res chain seq x y z
N MET A 1 0.19 -14.48 37.89
CA MET A 1 0.75 -14.69 36.53
C MET A 1 -0.19 -14.34 35.37
N ARG A 2 -1.51 -14.59 35.46
CA ARG A 2 -2.46 -14.29 34.36
C ARG A 2 -2.66 -12.78 34.09
N ILE A 3 -2.78 -11.99 35.15
CA ILE A 3 -2.98 -10.52 35.05
C ILE A 3 -1.77 -9.81 34.44
N GLY A 4 -0.54 -10.17 34.85
CA GLY A 4 0.68 -9.59 34.29
C GLY A 4 0.81 -9.83 32.77
N LYS A 5 0.47 -11.04 32.29
CA LYS A 5 0.44 -11.34 30.85
C LYS A 5 -0.60 -10.50 30.11
N ALA A 6 -1.80 -10.33 30.70
CA ALA A 6 -2.85 -9.49 30.12
C ALA A 6 -2.41 -8.02 30.01
N LEU A 7 -1.73 -7.48 31.03
CA LEU A 7 -1.21 -6.11 31.01
C LEU A 7 -0.13 -5.91 29.93
N VAL A 8 0.76 -6.88 29.74
CA VAL A 8 1.77 -6.83 28.67
C VAL A 8 1.11 -6.84 27.29
N VAL A 9 0.12 -7.72 27.07
CA VAL A 9 -0.64 -7.75 25.81
C VAL A 9 -1.36 -6.42 25.58
N MET A 10 -2.01 -5.87 26.60
CA MET A 10 -2.69 -4.58 26.52
C MET A 10 -1.72 -3.45 26.16
N LEU A 11 -0.54 -3.42 26.79
CA LEU A 11 0.49 -2.43 26.51
C LEU A 11 0.98 -2.51 25.04
N VAL A 12 1.22 -3.71 24.54
CA VAL A 12 1.60 -3.94 23.13
C VAL A 12 0.53 -3.44 22.17
N LEU A 13 -0.75 -3.73 22.46
CA LEU A 13 -1.87 -3.29 21.62
C LEU A 13 -1.99 -1.75 21.60
N ILE A 14 -1.79 -1.07 22.73
CA ILE A 14 -1.81 0.40 22.80
C ILE A 14 -0.70 1.00 21.92
N PHE A 15 0.53 0.48 22.01
CA PHE A 15 1.63 0.98 21.19
C PHE A 15 1.45 0.68 19.69
N CYS A 16 0.84 -0.47 19.35
CA CYS A 16 0.52 -0.81 17.96
C CYS A 16 -0.55 0.13 17.38
N ALA A 17 -1.56 0.49 18.17
CA ALA A 17 -2.58 1.44 17.75
C ALA A 17 -2.01 2.86 17.54
N ALA A 18 -1.04 3.27 18.37
CA ALA A 18 -0.41 4.59 18.27
C ALA A 18 0.44 4.80 17.00
N SER A 19 0.88 3.74 16.33
CA SER A 19 1.64 3.83 15.07
C SER A 19 0.77 3.81 13.81
N ALA A 20 -0.55 3.67 13.95
CA ALA A 20 -1.47 3.69 12.84
C ALA A 20 -1.55 5.09 12.22
N ASN A 21 -1.39 5.18 10.89
CA ASN A 21 -1.51 6.41 10.14
C ASN A 21 -2.83 6.41 9.36
N ALA A 22 -3.63 7.47 9.50
CA ALA A 22 -4.85 7.64 8.72
C ALA A 22 -4.52 8.09 7.28
N ALA A 23 -5.34 7.67 6.31
CA ALA A 23 -5.15 8.04 4.91
C ALA A 23 -5.47 9.52 4.61
N GLY A 24 -6.28 10.20 5.44
CA GLY A 24 -6.70 11.58 5.22
C GLY A 24 -7.41 11.75 3.88
N PHE A 25 -6.92 12.68 3.05
CA PHE A 25 -7.43 12.94 1.70
C PHE A 25 -6.63 12.23 0.60
N ARG A 26 -5.84 11.20 0.95
CA ARG A 26 -5.07 10.45 -0.04
C ARG A 26 -6.02 9.68 -0.96
N LEU A 27 -5.80 9.81 -2.27
CA LEU A 27 -6.48 9.09 -3.34
C LEU A 27 -5.47 8.18 -4.06
N PRO A 28 -5.26 6.93 -3.59
CA PRO A 28 -4.27 6.00 -4.14
C PRO A 28 -4.76 5.17 -5.34
N GLU A 29 -5.95 5.45 -5.89
CA GLU A 29 -6.64 4.67 -6.93
C GLU A 29 -6.00 4.78 -8.33
N ALA A 30 -4.69 4.96 -8.39
CA ALA A 30 -3.92 5.09 -9.63
C ALA A 30 -3.66 3.72 -10.28
N GLY A 31 -4.68 2.90 -10.50
CA GLY A 31 -4.55 1.62 -11.22
C GLY A 31 -5.33 0.46 -10.59
N ALA A 32 -6.13 -0.23 -11.40
CA ALA A 32 -7.00 -1.31 -10.93
C ALA A 32 -6.23 -2.53 -10.38
N LYS A 33 -5.10 -2.89 -11.00
CA LYS A 33 -4.25 -4.00 -10.54
C LYS A 33 -3.68 -3.71 -9.15
N ALA A 34 -3.10 -2.52 -8.97
CA ALA A 34 -2.56 -2.10 -7.68
C ALA A 34 -3.65 -2.05 -6.59
N MET A 35 -4.86 -1.56 -6.92
CA MET A 35 -6.01 -1.62 -6.01
C MET A 35 -6.39 -3.05 -5.62
N GLY A 36 -6.43 -3.97 -6.60
CA GLY A 36 -6.69 -5.40 -6.35
C GLY A 36 -5.66 -6.05 -5.42
N MET A 37 -4.44 -5.50 -5.33
CA MET A 37 -3.38 -5.94 -4.42
C MET A 37 -3.38 -5.19 -3.07
N GLY A 38 -4.39 -4.37 -2.78
CA GLY A 38 -4.41 -3.53 -1.58
C GLY A 38 -3.28 -2.49 -1.56
N PHE A 39 -2.91 -1.97 -2.73
CA PHE A 39 -1.80 -1.05 -2.97
C PHE A 39 -0.40 -1.62 -2.72
N ALA A 40 -0.27 -2.93 -2.49
CA ALA A 40 1.02 -3.63 -2.34
C ALA A 40 1.69 -3.89 -3.70
N PHE A 41 1.94 -2.83 -4.49
CA PHE A 41 2.37 -2.95 -5.89
C PHE A 41 3.80 -2.44 -6.17
N THR A 42 4.44 -1.72 -5.24
CA THR A 42 5.72 -1.01 -5.45
C THR A 42 6.85 -1.86 -6.04
N ALA A 43 6.99 -3.11 -5.61
CA ALA A 43 8.04 -4.01 -6.11
C ALA A 43 7.70 -4.64 -7.47
N GLN A 44 6.41 -4.84 -7.74
CA GLN A 44 5.93 -5.41 -9.00
C GLN A 44 5.97 -4.34 -10.10
N ALA A 45 5.23 -3.24 -9.93
CA ALA A 45 5.30 -2.02 -10.76
C ALA A 45 5.49 -2.26 -12.28
N ASP A 46 4.74 -3.22 -12.82
CA ASP A 46 4.91 -3.82 -14.15
C ASP A 46 3.75 -3.47 -15.11
N ASP A 47 3.04 -2.37 -14.85
CA ASP A 47 2.06 -1.79 -15.76
C ASP A 47 2.20 -0.25 -15.78
N PRO A 48 1.53 0.49 -16.68
CA PRO A 48 1.64 1.96 -16.76
C PRO A 48 1.38 2.74 -15.46
N SER A 49 0.68 2.16 -14.48
CA SER A 49 0.53 2.77 -13.15
C SER A 49 1.83 2.84 -12.35
N ALA A 50 2.89 2.18 -12.81
CA ALA A 50 4.24 2.26 -12.24
C ALA A 50 4.71 3.72 -12.03
N ILE A 51 4.24 4.66 -12.86
CA ILE A 51 4.52 6.11 -12.69
C ILE A 51 4.12 6.60 -11.28
N TYR A 52 3.03 6.07 -10.70
CA TYR A 52 2.58 6.42 -9.35
C TYR A 52 3.28 5.60 -8.26
N PHE A 53 3.43 4.28 -8.46
CA PHE A 53 3.89 3.37 -7.39
C PHE A 53 5.42 3.20 -7.31
N ASN A 54 6.10 3.14 -8.45
CA ASN A 54 7.57 3.03 -8.57
C ASN A 54 8.01 3.31 -10.02
N PRO A 55 8.45 4.53 -10.35
CA PRO A 55 8.85 4.88 -11.72
C PRO A 55 9.99 4.03 -12.30
N ALA A 56 10.83 3.41 -11.46
CA ALA A 56 11.87 2.50 -11.95
C ALA A 56 11.29 1.24 -12.62
N GLY A 57 10.07 0.84 -12.27
CA GLY A 57 9.35 -0.28 -12.88
C GLY A 57 9.01 -0.08 -14.36
N ILE A 58 9.01 1.18 -14.85
CA ILE A 58 8.79 1.49 -16.27
C ILE A 58 9.79 0.78 -17.18
N MET A 59 11.01 0.50 -16.69
CA MET A 59 12.03 -0.24 -17.44
C MET A 59 11.64 -1.69 -17.79
N GLN A 60 10.61 -2.23 -17.13
CA GLN A 60 10.07 -3.57 -17.39
C GLN A 60 9.01 -3.56 -18.50
N LEU A 61 8.51 -2.38 -18.89
CA LEU A 61 7.45 -2.24 -19.87
C LEU A 61 8.01 -2.25 -21.29
N GLU A 62 7.42 -3.06 -22.16
CA GLU A 62 7.82 -3.14 -23.56
C GLU A 62 7.01 -2.16 -24.42
N GLY A 63 7.70 -1.41 -25.29
CA GLY A 63 7.06 -0.51 -26.26
C GLY A 63 6.31 0.67 -25.64
N THR A 64 5.30 1.16 -26.34
CA THR A 64 4.46 2.29 -25.90
C THR A 64 3.23 1.75 -25.19
N ASN A 65 3.07 2.09 -23.91
CA ASN A 65 1.93 1.67 -23.10
C ASN A 65 1.05 2.86 -22.73
N VAL A 66 -0.27 2.68 -22.78
CA VAL A 66 -1.28 3.68 -22.41
C VAL A 66 -2.32 3.02 -21.51
N MET A 67 -2.67 3.69 -20.42
CA MET A 67 -3.70 3.24 -19.48
C MET A 67 -4.67 4.39 -19.21
N VAL A 68 -5.97 4.05 -19.15
CA VAL A 68 -7.06 4.95 -18.75
C VAL A 68 -7.87 4.24 -17.68
N GLY A 69 -8.36 4.97 -16.69
CA GLY A 69 -9.16 4.43 -15.60
C GLY A 69 -10.20 5.43 -15.08
N ALA A 70 -11.05 4.96 -14.17
CA ALA A 70 -12.03 5.75 -13.44
C ALA A 70 -12.06 5.30 -11.96
N THR A 71 -12.51 6.19 -11.07
CA THR A 71 -12.70 5.96 -9.64
C THR A 71 -14.16 6.00 -9.27
#